data_AF-A0A0P7ZG65-F1
#
_entry.id   AF-A0A0P7ZG65-F1
#
_cell.length_a   1.000
_cell.length_b   1.000
_cell.length_c   1.000
_cell.angle_alpha   90.00
_cell.angle_beta   90.00
_cell.angle_gamma   90.00
#
_symmetry.space_group_name_H-M   'P 1'
#
loop_
_entity.id
_entity.type
_entity.pdbx_description
1 polymer ?
#
loop_
_entity_poly.entity_id
_entity_poly.type
_entity_poly.pdbx_seq_one_letter_code
_entity_poly.pdbx_strand_id
1 'polypeptide(L)'
;MPQSLEHLRTLNENELLELLGKELSHRQAMPLTPNQLRMMAGRWLKGNKELIEKKICLSEKIYSLVKSQTDSKELIIAVCDLIISLQFGVSPLLVSILLVKGGINKICENRWSVRNG
;
A
#
# COMPACT_ATOMS: atom_id res chain seq x y z
N MET A 1 13.81 -4.44 13.46
CA MET A 1 14.77 -3.77 12.56
C MET A 1 14.00 -3.13 11.43
N PRO A 2 14.30 -1.88 11.04
CA PRO A 2 13.69 -1.29 9.84
C PRO A 2 14.09 -2.12 8.62
N GLN A 3 13.10 -2.59 7.86
CA GLN A 3 13.35 -3.33 6.62
C GLN A 3 13.64 -2.35 5.48
N SER A 4 14.66 -2.63 4.67
CA SER A 4 14.98 -1.80 3.51
C SER A 4 13.92 -1.95 2.42
N LEU A 5 13.74 -0.90 1.60
CA LEU A 5 12.88 -0.95 0.43
C LEU A 5 13.25 -2.11 -0.51
N GLU A 6 14.55 -2.35 -0.72
CA GLU A 6 15.00 -3.43 -1.60
C GLU A 6 14.60 -4.81 -1.06
N HIS A 7 14.68 -5.03 0.25
CA HIS A 7 14.21 -6.28 0.86
C HIS A 7 12.70 -6.44 0.75
N LEU A 8 11.92 -5.40 1.06
CA LEU A 8 10.46 -5.47 0.98
C LEU A 8 9.95 -5.74 -0.44
N ARG A 9 10.68 -5.28 -1.47
CA ARG A 9 10.31 -5.52 -2.87
C ARG A 9 10.47 -6.99 -3.28
N THR A 10 11.38 -7.74 -2.67
CA THR A 10 11.56 -9.18 -2.97
C THR A 10 10.45 -10.04 -2.39
N LEU A 11 9.72 -9.55 -1.39
CA LEU A 11 8.64 -10.29 -0.75
C LEU A 11 7.43 -10.44 -1.67
N ASN A 12 6.76 -11.58 -1.56
CA ASN A 12 5.47 -11.81 -2.19
C ASN A 12 4.34 -11.12 -1.40
N GLU A 13 3.15 -11.09 -1.98
CA GLU A 13 1.99 -10.41 -1.38
C GLU A 13 1.60 -10.99 -0.03
N ASN A 14 1.65 -12.33 0.14
CA ASN A 14 1.33 -12.97 1.41
C ASN A 14 2.31 -12.56 2.52
N GLU A 15 3.61 -12.51 2.21
CA GLU A 15 4.65 -12.08 3.15
C GLU A 15 4.46 -10.61 3.56
N LEU A 16 4.13 -9.74 2.61
CA LEU A 16 3.83 -8.32 2.87
C LEU A 16 2.57 -8.14 3.73
N LEU A 17 1.52 -8.93 3.46
CA LEU A 17 0.30 -8.94 4.26
C LEU A 17 0.55 -9.48 5.68
N GLU A 18 1.44 -10.48 5.83
CA GLU A 18 1.84 -10.96 7.16
C GLU A 18 2.60 -9.88 7.95
N LEU A 19 3.52 -9.16 7.32
CA LEU A 19 4.22 -8.05 7.95
C LEU A 19 3.25 -6.95 8.39
N LEU A 20 2.30 -6.59 7.53
CA LEU A 20 1.29 -5.58 7.86
C LEU A 20 0.39 -6.07 9.01
N GLY A 21 0.02 -7.35 8.98
CA GLY A 21 -0.70 -7.98 10.06
C GLY A 21 0.05 -7.90 11.39
N LYS A 22 1.38 -8.10 11.38
CA LYS A 22 2.22 -8.00 12.59
C LYS A 22 2.27 -6.58 13.14
N GLU A 23 2.35 -5.57 12.27
CA GLU A 23 2.28 -4.16 12.69
C GLU A 23 0.91 -3.84 13.30
N LEU A 24 -0.17 -4.37 12.73
CA LEU A 24 -1.53 -4.19 13.27
C LEU A 24 -1.78 -4.96 14.56
N SER A 25 -1.11 -6.09 14.76
CA SER A 25 -1.29 -6.97 15.92
C SER A 25 -0.50 -6.54 17.15
N HIS A 26 0.25 -5.44 17.10
CA HIS A 26 1.23 -5.05 18.14
C HIS A 26 0.66 -4.93 19.58
N ARG A 27 -0.67 -4.95 19.74
CA ARG A 27 -1.36 -4.89 21.04
C ARG A 27 -2.04 -6.20 21.47
N GLN A 28 -1.92 -7.28 20.70
CA GLN A 28 -2.59 -8.53 21.04
C GLN A 28 -1.77 -9.35 22.03
N ALA A 29 -2.46 -9.91 23.03
CA ALA A 29 -1.84 -10.72 24.08
C ALA A 29 -1.40 -12.11 23.59
N MET A 30 -2.04 -12.63 22.53
CA MET A 30 -1.71 -13.92 21.95
C MET A 30 -1.11 -13.77 20.55
N PRO A 31 -0.10 -14.59 20.20
CA PRO A 31 0.46 -14.60 18.87
C PRO A 31 -0.58 -15.11 17.86
N LEU A 32 -0.74 -14.37 16.76
CA LEU A 32 -1.60 -14.76 15.66
C LEU A 32 -0.85 -15.66 14.68
N THR A 33 -1.60 -16.60 14.09
CA THR A 33 -1.10 -17.41 12.97
C THR A 33 -0.88 -16.55 11.72
N PRO A 34 -0.01 -16.98 10.77
CA PRO A 34 0.19 -16.30 9.50
C PRO A 34 -1.11 -16.01 8.74
N ASN A 35 -2.05 -16.96 8.74
CA ASN A 35 -3.34 -16.76 8.06
C ASN A 35 -4.18 -15.66 8.72
N GLN A 36 -4.23 -15.61 10.06
CA GLN A 36 -4.94 -14.57 10.80
C GLN A 36 -4.32 -13.19 10.57
N LEU A 37 -2.98 -13.10 10.50
CA LEU A 37 -2.26 -11.86 10.19
C LEU A 37 -2.64 -11.34 8.80
N ARG A 38 -2.64 -12.21 7.78
CA ARG A 38 -3.04 -11.83 6.41
C ARG A 38 -4.50 -11.40 6.34
N MET A 39 -5.41 -12.12 7.01
CA MET A 39 -6.83 -11.74 7.08
C MET A 39 -7.03 -10.38 7.72
N MET A 40 -6.31 -10.08 8.81
CA MET A 40 -6.37 -8.80 9.49
C MET A 40 -5.84 -7.66 8.60
N ALA A 41 -4.70 -7.87 7.95
CA ALA A 41 -4.15 -6.92 6.98
C ALA A 41 -5.12 -6.65 5.82
N GLY A 42 -5.73 -7.69 5.26
CA GLY A 42 -6.72 -7.56 4.19
C GLY A 42 -7.98 -6.79 4.62
N ARG A 43 -8.50 -7.06 5.82
CA ARG A 43 -9.63 -6.29 6.40
C ARG A 43 -9.25 -4.84 6.61
N TRP A 44 -8.06 -4.57 7.11
CA TRP A 44 -7.56 -3.23 7.33
C TRP A 44 -7.40 -2.46 6.02
N LEU A 45 -6.80 -3.06 4.99
CA LEU A 45 -6.68 -2.45 3.66
C LEU A 45 -8.05 -2.14 3.07
N LYS A 46 -9.00 -3.08 3.17
CA LYS A 46 -10.37 -2.87 2.70
C LYS A 46 -11.05 -1.72 3.45
N GLY A 47 -10.88 -1.62 4.76
CA GLY A 47 -11.45 -0.55 5.58
C GLY A 47 -10.87 0.83 5.30
N ASN A 48 -9.61 0.91 4.84
CA ASN A 48 -8.94 2.18 4.52
C ASN A 48 -8.92 2.49 3.01
N LYS A 49 -9.52 1.63 2.18
CA LYS A 49 -9.46 1.69 0.72
C LYS A 49 -9.85 3.06 0.18
N GLU A 50 -11.00 3.59 0.59
CA GLU A 50 -11.52 4.86 0.08
C GLU A 50 -10.58 6.04 0.41
N LEU A 51 -10.04 6.07 1.63
CA LEU A 51 -9.12 7.13 2.06
C LEU A 51 -7.80 7.07 1.29
N ILE A 52 -7.27 5.86 1.11
CA ILE A 52 -6.06 5.60 0.31
C ILE A 52 -6.29 6.03 -1.14
N GLU A 53 -7.39 5.61 -1.76
CA GLU A 53 -7.77 5.96 -3.13
C GLU A 53 -7.91 7.47 -3.30
N LYS A 54 -8.62 8.15 -2.39
CA LYS A 54 -8.77 9.61 -2.44
C LYS A 54 -7.42 10.31 -2.38
N LYS A 55 -6.49 9.81 -1.59
CA LYS A 55 -5.17 10.42 -1.43
C LYS A 55 -4.26 10.19 -2.64
N ILE A 56 -4.29 8.99 -3.22
CA ILE A 56 -3.39 8.58 -4.32
C ILE A 56 -3.95 9.00 -5.67
N CYS A 57 -5.22 8.68 -5.96
CA CYS A 57 -5.78 8.80 -7.29
C CYS A 57 -6.07 10.24 -7.72
N LEU A 58 -6.16 11.16 -6.75
CA LEU A 58 -6.25 12.62 -7.01
C LEU A 58 -4.89 13.29 -7.19
N SER A 59 -3.78 12.55 -7.03
CA SER A 59 -2.45 13.12 -7.21
C SER A 59 -2.03 13.14 -8.68
N GLU A 60 -1.88 14.34 -9.24
CA GLU A 60 -1.31 14.56 -10.57
C GLU A 60 0.06 13.87 -10.74
N LYS A 61 0.91 13.98 -9.72
CA LYS A 61 2.23 13.36 -9.71
C LYS A 61 2.13 11.85 -9.90
N ILE A 62 1.22 11.17 -9.19
CA ILE A 62 1.06 9.72 -9.32
C ILE A 62 0.53 9.35 -10.71
N TYR A 63 -0.46 10.09 -11.20
CA TYR A 63 -1.01 9.85 -12.54
C TYR A 63 0.07 9.99 -13.63
N SER A 64 0.88 11.06 -13.57
CA SER A 64 1.99 11.27 -14.49
C SER A 64 3.01 10.13 -14.44
N LEU A 65 3.45 9.73 -13.23
CA LEU A 65 4.42 8.64 -13.05
C LEU A 65 3.93 7.30 -13.62
N VAL A 66 2.63 7.02 -13.47
CA VAL A 66 2.03 5.80 -14.01
C VAL A 66 1.92 5.88 -15.54
N LYS A 67 1.53 7.03 -16.11
CA LYS A 67 1.47 7.22 -17.56
C LYS A 67 2.84 7.18 -18.24
N SER A 68 3.88 7.71 -17.60
CA SER A 68 5.25 7.66 -18.12
C SER A 68 5.92 6.29 -17.98
N GLN A 69 5.23 5.29 -17.41
CA GLN A 69 5.78 3.96 -17.14
C GLN A 69 7.08 4.02 -16.32
N THR A 70 7.12 4.93 -15.34
CA THR A 70 8.30 5.15 -14.49
C THR A 70 8.65 3.91 -13.66
N ASP A 71 9.92 3.81 -13.24
CA ASP A 71 10.39 2.77 -12.33
C ASP A 71 9.47 2.63 -11.10
N SER A 72 9.10 1.38 -10.82
CA SER A 72 8.34 0.97 -9.64
C SER A 72 8.82 1.60 -8.32
N LYS A 73 10.12 1.84 -8.17
CA LYS A 73 10.75 2.43 -6.99
C LYS A 73 10.32 3.89 -6.80
N GLU A 74 10.32 4.69 -7.87
CA GLU A 74 9.87 6.08 -7.78
C GLU A 74 8.37 6.16 -7.49
N LEU A 75 7.58 5.25 -8.09
CA LEU A 75 6.16 5.15 -7.80
C LEU A 75 5.91 4.79 -6.33
N ILE A 76 6.64 3.82 -5.77
CA ILE A 76 6.56 3.45 -4.35
C ILE A 76 6.88 4.64 -3.46
N ILE A 77 7.96 5.39 -3.75
CA ILE A 77 8.36 6.56 -2.97
C ILE A 77 7.28 7.64 -3.03
N ALA A 78 6.73 7.92 -4.22
CA ALA A 78 5.69 8.92 -4.38
C ALA A 78 4.39 8.53 -3.67
N VAL A 79 4.00 7.26 -3.71
CA VAL A 79 2.84 6.76 -2.95
C VAL A 79 3.10 6.84 -1.44
N CYS A 80 4.32 6.51 -0.99
CA CYS A 80 4.70 6.57 0.42
C CYS A 80 4.61 7.98 0.99
N ASP A 81 5.08 8.98 0.23
CA ASP A 81 4.99 10.41 0.57
C ASP A 81 3.54 10.89 0.72
N LEU A 82 2.60 10.31 -0.03
CA LEU A 82 1.17 10.61 0.13
C LEU A 82 0.58 9.93 1.36
N ILE A 83 0.90 8.65 1.58
CA ILE A 83 0.31 7.83 2.65
C ILE A 83 0.83 8.23 4.04
N ILE A 84 2.07 8.71 4.16
CA ILE A 84 2.62 9.10 5.48
C ILE A 84 1.76 10.15 6.18
N SER A 85 1.09 11.02 5.42
CA SER A 85 0.17 12.03 5.95
C SER A 85 -1.14 11.47 6.53
N LEU A 86 -1.46 10.19 6.30
CA LEU A 86 -2.69 9.53 6.77
C LEU A 86 -2.58 8.95 8.18
N GLN A 87 -1.38 8.94 8.78
CA GLN A 87 -1.14 8.55 10.18
C GLN A 87 -1.77 7.21 10.60
N PHE A 88 -1.64 6.19 9.75
CA PHE A 88 -2.31 4.90 9.94
C PHE A 88 -1.81 4.02 11.10
N GLY A 89 -0.71 4.40 11.76
CA GLY A 89 -0.09 3.56 12.80
C GLY A 89 0.57 2.28 12.27
N VAL A 90 0.77 2.19 10.95
CA VAL A 90 1.52 1.15 10.24
C VAL A 90 2.54 1.81 9.31
N SER A 91 3.53 1.06 8.84
CA SER A 91 4.58 1.51 7.94
C SER A 91 3.99 1.99 6.60
N PRO A 92 4.11 3.29 6.26
CA PRO A 92 3.64 3.82 4.98
C PRO A 92 4.35 3.14 3.79
N LEU A 93 5.61 2.75 3.96
CA LEU A 93 6.40 2.06 2.94
C LEU A 93 5.80 0.70 2.60
N LEU A 94 5.41 -0.07 3.62
CA LEU A 94 4.82 -1.39 3.45
C LEU A 94 3.49 -1.32 2.69
N VAL A 95 2.62 -0.39 3.08
CA VAL A 95 1.35 -0.14 2.39
C VAL A 95 1.60 0.28 0.95
N SER A 96 2.57 1.16 0.69
CA SER A 96 2.90 1.62 -0.66
C SER A 96 3.33 0.48 -1.58
N ILE A 97 4.15 -0.44 -1.08
CA ILE A 97 4.60 -1.61 -1.86
C ILE A 97 3.43 -2.54 -2.19
N LEU A 98 2.54 -2.79 -1.22
CA LEU A 98 1.32 -3.57 -1.44
C LEU A 98 0.45 -2.96 -2.55
N LEU A 99 0.23 -1.65 -2.50
CA LEU A 99 -0.59 -0.95 -3.49
C LEU A 99 0.06 -0.95 -4.89
N VAL A 100 1.37 -0.73 -4.96
CA VAL A 100 2.09 -0.75 -6.25
C VAL A 100 2.11 -2.16 -6.85
N LYS A 101 2.34 -3.21 -6.05
CA LYS A 101 2.28 -4.60 -6.51
C LYS A 101 0.86 -5.02 -6.94
N GLY A 102 -0.16 -4.56 -6.22
CA GLY A 102 -1.56 -4.78 -6.59
C GLY A 102 -1.99 -4.05 -7.87
N GLY A 103 -1.19 -3.07 -8.30
CA GLY A 103 -1.39 -2.27 -9.50
C GLY A 103 -2.19 -1.00 -9.21
N ILE A 104 -1.49 0.14 -9.15
CA ILE A 104 -2.10 1.47 -8.93
C ILE A 104 -3.20 1.77 -9.97
N ASN A 105 -3.04 1.31 -11.21
CA ASN A 105 -4.05 1.44 -12.25
C ASN A 105 -5.40 0.84 -11.83
N LYS A 106 -5.40 -0.35 -11.22
CA LYS A 106 -6.64 -1.02 -10.77
C LYS A 106 -7.27 -0.28 -9.58
N ILE A 107 -6.44 0.28 -8.71
CA ILE A 107 -6.89 1.07 -7.56
C ILE A 107 -7.55 2.37 -8.03
N CYS A 108 -7.00 3.02 -9.06
CA CYS A 108 -7.44 4.33 -9.53
C CYS A 108 -8.34 4.29 -10.78
N GLU A 109 -8.71 3.10 -11.26
CA GLU A 109 -9.44 2.89 -12.52
C GLU A 109 -10.70 3.75 -12.61
N ASN A 110 -11.56 3.70 -11.59
CA ASN A 110 -12.82 4.45 -11.55
C ASN A 110 -12.64 5.97 -11.60
N ARG A 111 -11.50 6.48 -11.12
CA ARG A 111 -11.22 7.93 -11.07
C ARG A 111 -10.55 8.40 -12.35
N TRP A 112 -9.65 7.59 -12.91
CA TRP A 112 -8.91 7.95 -14.11
C TRP A 112 -9.68 7.67 -15.40
N SER A 113 -10.64 6.74 -15.41
CA SER A 113 -11.54 6.53 -16.56
C SER A 113 -12.34 7.80 -16.89
N VAL A 114 -12.89 8.47 -15.89
CA VAL A 114 -13.61 9.76 -16.02
C VAL A 114 -12.73 10.88 -16.57
N ARG A 115 -11.41 10.76 -16.42
CA ARG A 115 -10.46 11.79 -16.85
C ARG A 115 -10.01 11.65 -18.31
N ASN A 116 -10.15 10.45 -18.89
CA ASN A 116 -9.75 10.19 -20.28
C ASN A 116 -10.96 10.17 -21.25
N GLY A 117 -12.19 10.40 -20.76
CA GLY A 117 -13.40 10.58 -21.56
C GLY A 117 -13.77 12.06 -21.66
#